data_AF-A0A2V9P134-F1
#
_entry.id   AF-A0A2V9P134-F1
#
_cell.length_a   1.000
_cell.length_b   1.000
_cell.length_c   1.000
_cell.angle_alpha   90.00
_cell.angle_beta   90.00
_cell.angle_gamma   90.00
#
_symmetry.space_group_name_H-M   'P 1'
#
loop_
_entity.id
_entity.type
_entity.pdbx_description
1 polymer ?
#
loop_
_entity_poly.entity_id
_entity_poly.type
_entity_poly.pdbx_seq_one_letter_code
_entity_poly.pdbx_strand_id
1 'polypeptide(L)'
;MIVNSEGEEPLDPHWQKSGASLMTGMILHVCYAAASKERTATLPELSAIYTRPGTDFKETLRELLFYPHDPHREHKWHMPTGEATETHPVVREKAQEMLNKEDKELSGVLS
;
A
#
# COMPACT_ATOMS: atom_id res chain seq x y z
N MET A 1 -8.56 -32.44 -10.74
CA MET A 1 -9.17 -32.25 -9.41
C MET A 1 -8.13 -32.69 -8.41
N ILE A 2 -7.40 -31.74 -7.82
CA ILE A 2 -6.39 -32.07 -6.81
C ILE A 2 -7.13 -32.10 -5.48
N VAL A 3 -7.10 -33.26 -4.84
CA VAL A 3 -7.74 -33.50 -3.55
C VAL A 3 -6.80 -32.97 -2.46
N ASN A 4 -7.27 -32.03 -1.66
CA ASN A 4 -6.54 -31.58 -0.47
C ASN A 4 -7.01 -32.42 0.71
N SER A 5 -6.04 -32.98 1.43
CA SER A 5 -6.24 -33.86 2.59
C SER A 5 -6.86 -33.08 3.75
N GLU A 6 -7.77 -33.75 4.46
CA GLU A 6 -8.55 -33.25 5.59
C GLU A 6 -7.66 -32.62 6.69
N GLY A 7 -7.89 -31.34 7.02
CA GLY A 7 -7.35 -30.74 8.26
C GLY A 7 -6.92 -29.27 8.21
N GLU A 8 -6.77 -28.65 7.04
CA GLU A 8 -6.45 -27.22 6.97
C GLU A 8 -7.74 -26.39 6.95
N GLU A 9 -7.95 -25.58 8.01
CA GLU A 9 -8.89 -24.47 7.92
C GLU A 9 -8.57 -23.66 6.65
N PRO A 10 -9.57 -23.27 5.84
CA PRO A 10 -9.30 -22.47 4.67
C PRO A 10 -8.57 -21.22 5.13
N LEU A 11 -7.29 -21.08 4.74
CA LEU A 11 -6.47 -19.88 4.96
C LEU A 11 -7.36 -18.66 4.72
N ASP A 12 -7.71 -17.95 5.79
CA ASP A 12 -8.78 -16.95 5.75
C ASP A 12 -8.50 -15.96 4.59
N PRO A 13 -9.34 -15.91 3.54
CA PRO A 13 -9.08 -15.10 2.35
C PRO A 13 -8.97 -13.59 2.65
N HIS A 14 -9.21 -13.16 3.89
CA HIS A 14 -9.01 -11.79 4.35
C HIS A 14 -7.57 -11.27 4.18
N TRP A 15 -6.53 -12.10 4.40
CA TRP A 15 -5.14 -11.65 4.25
C TRP A 15 -4.76 -11.42 2.78
N GLN A 16 -5.21 -12.29 1.87
CA GLN A 16 -4.99 -12.13 0.42
C GLN A 16 -5.62 -10.85 -0.11
N LYS A 17 -6.84 -10.54 0.33
CA LYS A 17 -7.53 -9.29 -0.04
C LYS A 17 -6.81 -8.07 0.51
N SER A 18 -6.33 -8.14 1.75
CA SER A 18 -5.53 -7.07 2.36
C SER A 18 -4.21 -6.84 1.62
N GLY A 19 -3.52 -7.91 1.19
CA GLY A 19 -2.30 -7.83 0.39
C GLY A 19 -2.53 -7.21 -0.99
N ALA A 20 -3.58 -7.61 -1.69
CA ALA A 20 -3.96 -7.00 -2.97
C ALA A 20 -4.35 -5.52 -2.83
N SER A 21 -5.03 -5.16 -1.73
CA SER A 21 -5.38 -3.77 -1.39
C SER A 21 -4.13 -2.93 -1.22
N LEU A 22 -3.17 -3.40 -0.40
CA LEU A 22 -1.89 -2.73 -0.19
C LEU A 22 -1.09 -2.59 -1.50
N MET A 23 -0.99 -3.67 -2.29
CA MET A 23 -0.26 -3.66 -3.57
C MET A 23 -0.83 -2.63 -4.55
N THR A 24 -2.15 -2.44 -4.56
CA THR A 24 -2.79 -1.39 -5.39
C THR A 24 -2.29 0.01 -5.00
N GLY A 25 -2.25 0.31 -3.70
CA GLY A 25 -1.70 1.58 -3.20
C GLY A 25 -0.22 1.76 -3.52
N MET A 26 0.57 0.70 -3.41
CA MET A 26 2.02 0.75 -3.69
C MET A 26 2.34 0.96 -5.16
N ILE A 27 1.66 0.23 -6.06
CA ILE A 27 1.82 0.42 -7.52
C ILE A 27 1.51 1.87 -7.88
N LEU A 28 0.40 2.41 -7.35
CA LEU A 28 0.01 3.78 -7.62
C LEU A 28 1.04 4.78 -7.11
N HIS A 29 1.56 4.59 -5.90
CA HIS A 29 2.64 5.42 -5.37
C HIS A 29 3.87 5.41 -6.29
N VAL A 30 4.35 4.23 -6.72
CA VAL A 30 5.54 4.14 -7.58
C VAL A 30 5.29 4.81 -8.93
N CYS A 31 4.10 4.66 -9.51
CA CYS A 31 3.71 5.35 -10.75
C CYS A 31 3.83 6.88 -10.61
N TYR A 32 3.26 7.47 -9.56
CA TYR A 32 3.35 8.90 -9.32
C TYR A 32 4.78 9.35 -8.99
N ALA A 33 5.51 8.59 -8.16
CA ALA A 33 6.89 8.91 -7.80
C ALA A 33 7.86 8.82 -8.99
N ALA A 34 7.59 7.94 -9.95
CA ALA A 34 8.33 7.85 -11.21
C ALA A 34 7.95 8.99 -12.16
N ALA A 35 6.65 9.23 -12.35
CA ALA A 35 6.13 10.28 -13.23
C ALA A 35 6.60 11.68 -12.82
N SER A 36 6.69 11.98 -11.52
CA SER A 36 7.19 13.27 -11.02
C SER A 36 8.64 13.58 -11.38
N LYS A 37 9.39 12.57 -11.83
CA LYS A 37 10.77 12.68 -12.30
C LYS A 37 10.90 12.34 -13.78
N GLU A 38 9.78 12.30 -14.52
CA GLU A 38 9.71 11.97 -15.94
C GLU A 38 10.24 10.56 -16.27
N ARG A 39 10.01 9.60 -15.35
CA ARG A 39 10.46 8.20 -15.48
C ARG A 39 9.27 7.24 -15.59
N THR A 40 9.52 6.05 -16.13
CA THR A 40 8.59 4.92 -16.02
C THR A 40 8.81 4.18 -14.71
N ALA A 41 7.73 3.85 -14.01
CA ALA A 41 7.77 3.02 -12.81
C ALA A 41 8.27 1.61 -13.11
N THR A 42 9.04 1.04 -12.18
CA THR A 42 9.62 -0.29 -12.34
C THR A 42 9.27 -1.23 -11.18
N LEU A 43 9.23 -2.54 -11.45
CA LEU A 43 8.99 -3.55 -10.40
C LEU A 43 10.10 -3.60 -9.34
N PRO A 44 11.39 -3.35 -9.64
CA PRO A 44 12.41 -3.21 -8.60
C PRO A 44 12.13 -2.05 -7.64
N GLU A 45 11.66 -0.89 -8.12
CA GLU A 45 11.26 0.22 -7.24
C GLU A 45 10.09 -0.18 -6.33
N LEU A 46 9.10 -0.91 -6.88
CA LEU A 46 8.00 -1.46 -6.08
C LEU A 46 8.51 -2.43 -5.00
N SER A 47 9.36 -3.37 -5.38
CA SER A 47 9.92 -4.37 -4.46
C SER A 47 10.77 -3.72 -3.34
N ALA A 48 11.49 -2.64 -3.67
CA ALA A 48 12.31 -1.92 -2.71
C ALA A 48 11.49 -1.32 -1.56
N ILE A 49 10.23 -0.95 -1.78
CA ILE A 49 9.35 -0.40 -0.74
C ILE A 49 9.08 -1.43 0.37
N TYR A 50 8.95 -2.71 0.01
CA TYR A 50 8.65 -3.80 0.95
C TYR A 50 9.89 -4.32 1.69
N THR A 51 11.08 -4.08 1.16
CA THR A 51 12.30 -4.77 1.59
C THR A 51 13.35 -3.83 2.21
N ARG A 52 12.94 -2.62 2.63
CA ARG A 52 13.82 -1.61 3.24
C ARG A 52 14.50 -2.15 4.51
N PRO A 53 15.80 -2.46 4.49
CA PRO A 53 16.48 -3.04 5.64
C PRO A 53 16.54 -2.02 6.79
N GLY A 54 16.26 -2.48 8.01
CA GLY A 54 16.36 -1.64 9.21
C GLY A 54 15.27 -0.58 9.37
N THR A 55 14.22 -0.60 8.52
CA THR A 55 13.04 0.26 8.67
C THR A 55 11.83 -0.61 8.98
N ASP A 56 11.07 -0.25 10.03
CA ASP A 56 9.77 -0.86 10.28
C ASP A 56 8.82 -0.54 9.12
N PHE A 57 8.11 -1.55 8.61
CA PHE A 57 7.17 -1.35 7.52
C PHE A 57 6.05 -0.36 7.87
N LYS A 58 5.67 -0.24 9.15
CA LYS A 58 4.75 0.81 9.60
C LYS A 58 5.28 2.22 9.33
N GLU A 59 6.59 2.41 9.36
CA GLU A 59 7.19 3.70 9.01
C GLU A 59 7.06 3.99 7.51
N THR A 60 7.32 3.00 6.66
CA THR A 60 7.05 3.10 5.21
C THR A 60 5.58 3.46 4.96
N LEU A 61 4.63 2.85 5.67
CA LEU A 61 3.21 3.18 5.55
C LEU A 61 2.89 4.62 5.96
N ARG A 62 3.54 5.14 7.02
CA ARG A 62 3.39 6.54 7.42
C ARG A 62 3.96 7.50 6.38
N GLU A 63 5.12 7.19 5.81
CA GLU A 63 5.68 7.98 4.72
C GLU A 63 4.70 8.05 3.53
N LEU A 64 4.08 6.92 3.16
CA LEU A 64 3.07 6.87 2.09
C LEU A 64 1.81 7.67 2.41
N LEU A 65 1.39 7.66 3.67
CA LEU A 65 0.19 8.37 4.14
C LEU A 65 0.28 9.89 3.92
N PHE A 66 1.50 10.45 3.95
CA PHE A 66 1.77 11.88 3.82
C PHE A 66 2.58 12.25 2.56
N TYR A 67 2.86 11.29 1.68
CA TYR A 67 3.64 11.55 0.48
C TYR A 67 2.88 12.51 -0.46
N PRO A 68 3.45 13.65 -0.88
CA PRO A 68 2.78 14.59 -1.76
C PRO A 68 2.86 14.12 -3.21
N HIS A 69 1.83 13.40 -3.69
CA HIS A 69 1.72 12.97 -5.08
C HIS A 69 1.28 14.10 -6.02
N ASP A 70 0.54 15.08 -5.49
CA ASP A 70 0.09 16.29 -6.18
C ASP A 70 0.48 17.54 -5.37
N PRO A 71 1.77 17.90 -5.33
CA PRO A 71 2.28 18.99 -4.48
C PRO A 71 1.72 20.37 -4.87
N HIS A 72 1.22 20.54 -6.10
CA HIS A 72 0.63 21.78 -6.59
C HIS A 72 -0.90 21.79 -6.50
N ARG A 73 -1.51 20.71 -5.99
CA ARG A 73 -2.96 20.53 -5.85
C ARG A 73 -3.73 20.73 -7.17
N GLU A 74 -3.14 20.31 -8.29
CA GLU A 74 -3.74 20.44 -9.61
C GLU A 74 -5.00 19.58 -9.74
N HIS A 75 -4.99 18.39 -9.15
CA HIS A 75 -6.11 17.46 -9.15
C HIS A 75 -7.18 17.80 -8.12
N LYS A 76 -6.87 18.70 -7.17
CA LYS A 76 -7.77 19.14 -6.09
C LYS A 76 -8.39 17.95 -5.36
N TRP A 77 -7.57 16.97 -5.00
CA TRP A 77 -8.05 15.79 -4.31
C TRP A 77 -8.57 16.12 -2.92
N HIS A 78 -9.63 15.40 -2.55
CA HIS A 78 -10.21 15.42 -1.23
C HIS A 78 -10.38 14.00 -0.73
N MET A 79 -10.22 13.81 0.57
CA MET A 79 -10.62 12.59 1.24
C MET A 79 -12.15 12.50 1.30
N PRO A 80 -12.73 11.30 1.54
CA PRO A 80 -14.18 11.15 1.71
C PRO A 80 -14.77 12.03 2.83
N THR A 81 -13.95 12.47 3.79
CA THR A 81 -14.31 13.40 4.86
C THR A 81 -14.42 14.86 4.40
N GLY A 82 -14.03 15.17 3.17
CA GLY A 82 -13.97 16.55 2.64
C GLY A 82 -12.65 17.28 2.92
N GLU A 83 -11.69 16.65 3.59
CA GLU A 83 -10.34 17.22 3.80
C GLU A 83 -9.55 17.24 2.47
N ALA A 84 -9.02 18.40 2.08
CA ALA A 84 -8.13 18.50 0.92
C ALA A 84 -6.79 17.78 1.19
N THR A 85 -6.24 17.09 0.18
CA THR A 85 -5.02 16.30 0.32
C THR A 85 -4.11 16.44 -0.89
N GLU A 86 -2.79 16.45 -0.66
CA GLU A 86 -1.75 16.36 -1.69
C GLU A 86 -1.32 14.91 -1.92
N THR A 87 -1.65 14.01 -1.00
CA THR A 87 -1.46 12.57 -1.15
C THR A 87 -2.62 11.98 -1.94
N HIS A 88 -2.31 11.10 -2.89
CA HIS A 88 -3.31 10.41 -3.69
C HIS A 88 -4.31 9.68 -2.77
N PRO A 89 -5.63 9.94 -2.88
CA PRO A 89 -6.63 9.41 -1.94
C PRO A 89 -6.57 7.89 -1.75
N VAL A 90 -6.43 7.12 -2.84
CA VAL A 90 -6.27 5.66 -2.79
C VAL A 90 -5.02 5.25 -2.01
N VAL A 91 -3.88 5.91 -2.21
CA VAL A 91 -2.64 5.58 -1.48
C VAL A 91 -2.83 5.85 0.00
N ARG A 92 -3.38 7.01 0.35
CA ARG A 92 -3.67 7.39 1.74
C ARG A 92 -4.64 6.43 2.41
N GLU A 93 -5.72 6.05 1.71
CA GLU A 93 -6.69 5.08 2.21
C GLU A 93 -6.03 3.72 2.49
N LYS A 94 -5.24 3.19 1.55
CA LYS A 94 -4.63 1.86 1.70
C LYS A 94 -3.51 1.84 2.74
N ALA A 95 -2.76 2.93 2.87
CA ALA A 95 -1.80 3.08 3.96
C ALA A 95 -2.50 3.13 5.32
N GLN A 96 -3.58 3.91 5.46
CA GLN A 96 -4.36 3.98 6.70
C GLN A 96 -5.00 2.64 7.05
N GLU A 97 -5.54 1.92 6.06
CA GLU A 97 -6.12 0.58 6.23
C GLU A 97 -5.10 -0.38 6.87
N MET A 98 -3.85 -0.37 6.42
CA MET A 98 -2.79 -1.22 6.98
C MET A 98 -2.29 -0.73 8.34
N LEU A 99 -2.20 0.58 8.55
CA LEU A 99 -1.81 1.15 9.85
C LEU A 99 -2.83 0.89 10.96
N ASN A 100 -4.10 0.70 10.61
CA ASN A 100 -5.15 0.34 11.54
C ASN A 100 -5.12 -1.14 11.96
N LYS A 101 -4.28 -1.97 11.34
CA LYS A 101 -4.12 -3.38 11.67
C LYS A 101 -3.10 -3.58 12.80
N GLU A 102 -3.35 -4.61 13.61
CA GLU A 102 -2.40 -5.10 14.61
C GLU A 102 -1.14 -5.68 13.93
N ASP A 103 0.01 -5.65 14.61
CA ASP A 103 1.30 -6.08 14.03
C ASP A 103 1.26 -7.50 13.46
N LYS A 104 0.55 -8.40 14.13
CA LYS A 104 0.39 -9.80 13.71
C LYS A 104 -0.37 -9.92 12.39
N GLU A 105 -1.42 -9.11 12.20
CA GLU A 105 -2.20 -9.11 10.96
C GLU A 105 -1.40 -8.49 9.82
N LEU A 106 -0.69 -7.40 10.10
CA LEU A 106 0.18 -6.75 9.12
C LEU A 106 1.29 -7.70 8.63
N SER A 107 1.91 -8.45 9.55
CA SER A 107 2.91 -9.46 9.21
C SER A 107 2.36 -10.54 8.27
N GLY A 108 1.14 -11.03 8.53
CA GLY A 108 0.47 -12.01 7.65
C GLY A 108 0.06 -11.46 6.28
N VAL A 109 -0.01 -10.13 6.10
CA VAL A 109 -0.24 -9.49 4.80
C VAL A 109 1.06 -9.38 3.98
N LEU A 110 2.21 -9.35 4.65
CA LEU A 110 3.53 -9.19 4.03
C LEU A 110 4.24 -10.51 3.71
N SER A 111 3.79 -11.62 4.29
CA SER A 111 4.32 -12.98 4.09
C SER A 111 3.77 -13.65 2.85
#